data_AF-A0A523HLR1-F1
#
_entry.id   AF-A0A523HLR1-F1
#
_cell.length_a   1.000
_cell.length_b   1.000
_cell.length_c   1.000
_cell.angle_alpha   90.00
_cell.angle_beta   90.00
_cell.angle_gamma   90.00
#
_symmetry.space_group_name_H-M   'P 1'
#
loop_
_entity.id
_entity.type
_entity.pdbx_description
1 polymer ?
#
loop_
_entity_poly.entity_id
_entity_poly.type
_entity_poly.pdbx_seq_one_letter_code
_entity_poly.pdbx_strand_id
1 'polypeptide(L)'
;WIAGHVNMIFLSCLALIFILFPEFLIGIFSKDPKLIAVGSQCLRYISFCYPIYAYGLVMVSAFNGAGDTTTPTVINFLCFWLFELPIAYLLALILGFDARGVYLAITLAAGLFGVIGIILFRRGTWKTREV
;
A
#
# COMPACT_ATOMS: atom_id res chain seq x y z
N TRP A 1 11.94 -6.75 -12.74
CA TRP A 1 10.68 -7.07 -13.45
C TRP A 1 10.07 -8.41 -13.03
N ILE A 2 10.74 -9.56 -13.20
CA ILE A 2 10.19 -10.89 -12.85
C ILE A 2 9.76 -10.96 -11.37
N ALA A 3 10.67 -10.59 -10.45
CA ALA A 3 10.37 -10.55 -9.02
C ALA A 3 9.13 -9.69 -8.67
N GLY A 4 8.91 -8.59 -9.41
CA GLY A 4 7.73 -7.74 -9.26
C GLY A 4 6.44 -8.47 -9.63
N HIS A 5 6.42 -9.19 -10.75
CA HIS A 5 5.24 -9.96 -11.17
C HIS A 5 4.95 -11.11 -10.20
N VAL A 6 5.98 -11.82 -9.73
CA VAL A 6 5.82 -12.90 -8.74
C VAL A 6 5.21 -12.35 -7.45
N ASN A 7 5.74 -11.25 -6.92
CA ASN A 7 5.21 -10.64 -5.70
C ASN A 7 3.78 -10.12 -5.88
N MET A 8 3.48 -9.51 -7.04
CA MET A 8 2.14 -9.06 -7.39
C MET A 8 1.14 -10.21 -7.43
N ILE A 9 1.46 -11.32 -8.09
CA ILE A 9 0.58 -12.49 -8.17
C ILE A 9 0.34 -13.05 -6.77
N PHE A 10 1.41 -13.24 -5.98
CA PHE A 10 1.31 -13.76 -4.62
C PHE A 10 0.41 -12.89 -3.72
N LEU A 11 0.65 -11.58 -3.68
CA LEU A 11 -0.15 -10.66 -2.87
C LEU A 11 -1.56 -10.46 -3.43
N SER A 12 -1.78 -10.63 -4.74
CA SER A 12 -3.13 -10.62 -5.33
C SER A 12 -3.94 -11.84 -4.89
N CYS A 13 -3.33 -13.03 -4.82
CA CYS A 13 -3.98 -14.21 -4.29
C CYS A 13 -4.37 -14.02 -2.82
N LEU A 14 -3.49 -13.44 -2.00
CA LEU A 14 -3.81 -13.09 -0.61
C LEU A 14 -4.91 -12.04 -0.52
N ALA A 15 -4.86 -11.00 -1.36
CA ALA A 15 -5.88 -9.97 -1.41
C ALA A 15 -7.27 -10.55 -1.71
N LEU A 16 -7.37 -11.52 -2.62
CA LEU A 16 -8.62 -12.21 -2.89
C LEU A 16 -9.17 -12.91 -1.65
N ILE A 17 -8.31 -13.61 -0.90
CA ILE A 17 -8.71 -14.26 0.36
C ILE A 17 -9.19 -13.21 1.36
N PHE A 18 -8.49 -12.08 1.47
CA PHE A 18 -8.81 -11.01 2.41
C PHE A 18 -10.09 -10.26 2.05
N ILE A 19 -10.41 -10.16 0.75
CA ILE A 19 -11.64 -9.53 0.25
C ILE A 19 -12.86 -10.45 0.41
N LEU A 20 -12.68 -11.76 0.22
CA LEU A 20 -13.77 -12.74 0.27
C LEU A 20 -14.10 -13.18 1.69
N PHE A 21 -13.09 -13.29 2.57
CA PHE A 21 -13.26 -13.83 3.92
C PHE A 21 -12.75 -12.90 5.05
N PRO A 22 -13.03 -11.59 5.03
CA PRO A 22 -12.45 -10.66 6.00
C PRO A 22 -12.94 -10.90 7.43
N GLU A 23 -14.21 -11.28 7.64
CA GLU A 23 -14.78 -11.53 8.97
C GLU A 23 -14.20 -12.78 9.63
N PHE A 24 -14.01 -13.84 8.85
CA PHE A 24 -13.37 -15.05 9.31
C PHE A 24 -11.93 -14.76 9.79
N LEU A 25 -11.16 -14.02 8.99
CA LEU A 25 -9.76 -13.68 9.32
C LEU A 25 -9.65 -12.81 10.56
N ILE A 26 -10.46 -11.75 10.68
CA ILE A 26 -10.46 -10.89 11.88
C ILE A 26 -11.00 -11.64 13.10
N GLY A 27 -11.94 -12.57 12.89
CA GLY A 27 -12.51 -13.45 13.90
C GLY A 27 -11.53 -14.44 14.53
N ILE A 28 -10.33 -14.61 13.97
CA ILE A 28 -9.22 -15.36 14.57
C ILE A 28 -8.59 -14.54 15.72
N PHE A 29 -8.55 -13.22 15.60
CA PHE A 29 -7.90 -12.33 16.56
C PHE A 29 -8.83 -11.83 17.66
N SER A 30 -10.12 -11.65 17.37
CA SER A 30 -11.10 -11.18 18.34
C SER A 30 -12.46 -11.81 18.10
N LYS A 31 -13.25 -11.92 19.17
CA LYS A 31 -14.67 -12.34 19.13
C LYS A 31 -15.65 -11.19 19.32
N ASP A 32 -15.17 -9.97 19.56
CA ASP A 32 -16.04 -8.78 19.67
C ASP A 32 -16.63 -8.43 18.30
N PRO A 33 -17.97 -8.50 18.12
CA PRO A 33 -18.62 -8.18 16.85
C PRO A 33 -18.32 -6.78 16.33
N LYS A 34 -18.13 -5.78 17.22
CA LYS A 34 -17.80 -4.41 16.82
C LYS A 34 -16.40 -4.35 16.21
N LEU A 35 -15.43 -5.02 16.82
CA LEU A 35 -14.07 -5.08 16.31
C LEU A 35 -14.01 -5.84 14.99
N ILE A 36 -14.75 -6.96 14.88
CA ILE A 36 -14.83 -7.72 13.63
C ILE A 36 -15.36 -6.84 12.51
N ALA A 37 -16.48 -6.14 12.72
CA ALA A 37 -17.04 -5.26 11.69
C ALA A 37 -16.05 -4.18 11.21
N VAL A 38 -15.37 -3.50 12.15
CA VAL A 38 -14.41 -2.43 11.81
C VAL A 38 -13.15 -3.00 11.14
N GLY A 39 -12.58 -4.06 11.70
CA GLY A 39 -11.37 -4.71 11.18
C GLY A 39 -11.58 -5.31 9.78
N SER A 40 -12.74 -5.92 9.55
CA SER A 40 -13.07 -6.55 8.27
C SER A 40 -13.27 -5.51 7.16
N GLN A 41 -13.87 -4.36 7.49
CA GLN A 41 -13.93 -3.24 6.55
C GLN A 41 -12.53 -2.74 6.23
N CYS A 42 -11.72 -2.42 7.24
CA CYS A 42 -10.34 -1.97 7.05
C CYS A 42 -9.53 -2.93 6.15
N LEU A 43 -9.52 -4.23 6.49
CA LEU A 43 -8.81 -5.25 5.74
C LEU A 43 -9.24 -5.28 4.26
N ARG A 44 -10.55 -5.18 4.00
CA ARG A 44 -11.08 -5.20 2.65
C ARG A 44 -10.65 -3.98 1.83
N TYR A 45 -10.72 -2.78 2.41
CA TYR A 45 -10.32 -1.54 1.74
C TYR A 45 -8.83 -1.55 1.34
N ILE A 46 -7.95 -1.96 2.24
CA ILE A 46 -6.50 -1.97 1.98
C ILE A 46 -6.15 -3.07 0.95
N SER A 47 -6.80 -4.23 1.03
CA SER A 47 -6.55 -5.36 0.13
C SER A 47 -6.75 -5.02 -1.35
N PHE A 48 -7.65 -4.10 -1.70
CA PHE A 48 -7.85 -3.69 -3.10
C PHE A 48 -6.60 -3.10 -3.76
N CYS A 49 -5.70 -2.49 -2.98
CA CYS A 49 -4.48 -1.89 -3.52
C CYS A 49 -3.28 -2.84 -3.51
N TYR A 50 -3.39 -4.02 -2.90
CA TYR A 50 -2.28 -4.96 -2.76
C TYR A 50 -1.56 -5.30 -4.07
N PRO A 51 -2.23 -5.52 -5.23
CA PRO A 51 -1.52 -5.83 -6.46
C PRO A 51 -0.53 -4.72 -6.89
N ILE A 52 -1.00 -3.47 -6.87
CA ILE A 52 -0.22 -2.29 -7.28
C ILE A 52 0.91 -2.04 -6.28
N TYR A 53 0.57 -2.09 -4.99
CA TYR A 53 1.52 -1.90 -3.90
C TYR A 53 2.62 -2.96 -3.93
N ALA A 54 2.25 -4.25 -4.06
CA ALA A 54 3.17 -5.38 -4.13
C ALA A 54 4.21 -5.21 -5.24
N TYR A 55 3.74 -4.81 -6.42
CA TYR A 55 4.61 -4.64 -7.57
C TYR A 55 5.57 -3.47 -7.36
N GLY A 56 5.05 -2.32 -6.94
CA GLY A 56 5.87 -1.13 -6.71
C GLY A 56 6.83 -1.26 -5.53
N LEU A 57 6.47 -1.99 -4.48
CA LEU A 57 7.37 -2.30 -3.36
C LEU A 57 8.65 -2.97 -3.83
N VAL A 58 8.55 -3.96 -4.74
CA VAL A 58 9.75 -4.62 -5.29
C VAL A 58 10.59 -3.64 -6.11
N MET A 59 9.95 -2.73 -6.84
CA MET A 59 10.66 -1.71 -7.62
C MET A 59 11.39 -0.72 -6.70
N VAL A 60 10.74 -0.25 -5.64
CA VAL A 60 11.33 0.67 -4.65
C VAL A 60 12.48 -0.01 -3.89
N SER A 61 12.31 -1.26 -3.48
CA SER A 61 13.37 -2.04 -2.83
C SER A 61 14.57 -2.31 -3.73
N ALA A 62 14.39 -2.35 -5.05
CA ALA A 62 15.50 -2.49 -5.99
C ALA A 62 16.44 -1.27 -5.97
N PHE A 63 15.93 -0.05 -5.72
CA PHE A 63 16.78 1.13 -5.53
C PHE A 63 17.66 0.98 -4.28
N ASN A 64 17.08 0.54 -3.15
CA ASN A 64 17.83 0.26 -1.93
C ASN A 64 18.93 -0.78 -2.17
N GLY A 65 18.61 -1.85 -2.92
CA GLY A 65 19.59 -2.88 -3.29
C GLY A 65 20.70 -2.41 -4.24
N ALA A 66 20.46 -1.32 -4.98
CA ALA A 66 21.45 -0.69 -5.87
C ALA A 66 22.26 0.43 -5.19
N GLY A 67 22.08 0.65 -3.88
CA GLY A 67 22.74 1.74 -3.13
C GLY A 67 22.04 3.10 -3.24
N ASP A 68 20.91 3.20 -3.94
CA ASP A 68 20.07 4.40 -3.96
C ASP A 68 19.03 4.35 -2.83
N THR A 69 19.42 4.85 -1.66
CA THR A 69 18.52 5.00 -0.51
C THR A 69 17.70 6.29 -0.55
N THR A 70 18.20 7.32 -1.24
CA THR A 70 17.55 8.62 -1.32
C THR A 70 16.21 8.56 -2.05
N THR A 71 16.14 7.83 -3.17
CA THR A 71 14.93 7.74 -3.98
C THR A 71 13.78 7.08 -3.20
N PRO A 72 13.97 5.90 -2.57
CA PRO A 72 12.99 5.30 -1.67
C PRO A 72 12.54 6.20 -0.54
N THR A 73 13.46 6.91 0.13
CA THR A 73 13.11 7.80 1.24
C THR A 73 12.21 8.94 0.79
N VAL A 74 12.52 9.59 -0.33
CA VAL A 74 11.68 10.66 -0.89
C VAL A 74 10.31 10.14 -1.27
N ILE A 75 10.21 8.97 -1.94
CA ILE A 75 8.92 8.38 -2.29
C ILE A 75 8.08 8.09 -1.03
N ASN A 76 8.67 7.47 -0.01
CA ASN A 76 7.98 7.17 1.25
C ASN A 76 7.47 8.45 1.93
N PHE A 77 8.31 9.48 2.02
CA PHE A 77 7.93 10.74 2.62
C PHE A 77 6.77 11.42 1.84
N LEU A 78 6.86 11.49 0.52
CA LEU A 78 5.79 12.09 -0.29
C LEU A 78 4.47 11.33 -0.16
N CYS A 79 4.50 10.00 -0.25
CA CYS A 79 3.29 9.19 -0.25
C CYS A 79 2.64 9.09 1.14
N PHE A 80 3.42 8.82 2.19
CA PHE A 80 2.87 8.52 3.51
C PHE A 80 2.81 9.73 4.44
N TRP A 81 3.64 10.75 4.23
CA TRP A 81 3.54 11.98 5.02
C TRP A 81 2.75 13.06 4.30
N LEU A 82 3.18 13.44 3.09
CA LEU A 82 2.58 14.59 2.40
C LEU A 82 1.26 14.26 1.69
N PHE A 83 0.99 12.99 1.39
CA PHE A 83 -0.24 12.59 0.72
C PHE A 83 -1.20 11.87 1.68
N GLU A 84 -0.77 10.81 2.37
CA GLU A 84 -1.66 10.05 3.25
C GLU A 84 -2.25 10.90 4.37
N LEU A 85 -1.44 11.67 5.11
CA LEU A 85 -1.93 12.43 6.27
C LEU A 85 -2.95 13.52 5.87
N PRO A 86 -2.70 14.37 4.86
CA PRO A 86 -3.69 15.36 4.45
C PRO A 86 -4.96 14.72 3.89
N ILE A 87 -4.85 13.64 3.13
CA ILE A 87 -6.01 12.94 2.56
C ILE A 87 -6.80 12.23 3.66
N ALA A 88 -6.13 11.64 4.66
CA ALA A 88 -6.79 11.06 5.83
C ALA A 88 -7.53 12.13 6.63
N TYR A 89 -6.91 13.28 6.89
CA TYR A 89 -7.54 14.41 7.57
C TYR A 89 -8.78 14.91 6.80
N LEU A 90 -8.63 15.10 5.49
CA LEU A 90 -9.73 15.55 4.61
C LEU A 90 -10.88 14.56 4.59
N LEU A 91 -10.61 13.27 4.32
CA LEU A 91 -11.66 12.26 4.17
C LEU A 91 -12.33 11.94 5.51
N ALA A 92 -11.54 11.78 6.59
CA ALA A 92 -12.07 11.36 7.87
C ALA A 92 -12.80 12.49 8.60
N LEU A 93 -12.24 13.71 8.63
CA LEU A 93 -12.73 14.80 9.48
C LEU A 93 -13.55 15.84 8.72
N ILE A 94 -13.14 16.23 7.52
CA ILE A 94 -13.84 17.29 6.75
C ILE A 94 -15.04 16.70 6.00
N LEU A 95 -14.86 15.55 5.35
CA LEU A 95 -15.90 14.91 4.54
C LEU A 95 -16.78 13.92 5.33
N GLY A 96 -16.46 13.67 6.60
CA GLY A 96 -17.29 12.86 7.49
C GLY A 96 -17.31 11.36 7.16
N PHE A 97 -16.28 10.83 6.50
CA PHE A 97 -16.17 9.38 6.27
C PHE A 97 -15.62 8.60 7.48
N ASP A 98 -15.33 9.29 8.58
CA ASP A 98 -14.78 8.71 9.81
C ASP A 98 -13.61 7.75 9.52
N ALA A 99 -13.64 6.54 10.10
CA ALA A 99 -12.61 5.53 9.91
C ALA A 99 -12.46 5.07 8.46
N ARG A 100 -13.53 5.09 7.64
CA ARG A 100 -13.45 4.72 6.21
C ARG A 100 -12.61 5.71 5.43
N GLY A 101 -12.62 6.98 5.83
CA GLY A 101 -11.77 8.01 5.24
C GLY A 101 -10.29 7.71 5.44
N VAL A 102 -9.92 7.21 6.62
CA VAL A 102 -8.54 6.76 6.91
C VAL A 102 -8.18 5.55 6.06
N TYR A 103 -9.06 4.54 5.95
CA TYR A 103 -8.77 3.35 5.13
C TYR A 103 -8.56 3.70 3.66
N LEU A 104 -9.39 4.59 3.12
CA LEU A 104 -9.24 5.10 1.76
C LEU A 104 -7.93 5.86 1.59
N ALA A 105 -7.53 6.70 2.55
CA ALA A 105 -6.26 7.42 2.48
C ALA A 105 -5.06 6.46 2.41
N ILE A 106 -5.04 5.42 3.25
CA ILE A 106 -4.01 4.37 3.23
C ILE A 106 -3.99 3.66 1.86
N THR A 107 -5.15 3.23 1.37
CA THR A 107 -5.27 2.55 0.08
C THR A 107 -4.77 3.43 -1.08
N LEU A 108 -5.12 4.71 -1.09
CA LEU A 108 -4.68 5.66 -2.12
C LEU A 108 -3.18 5.95 -2.02
N ALA A 109 -2.64 6.13 -0.81
CA ALA A 109 -1.22 6.37 -0.59
C ALA A 109 -0.36 5.17 -0.99
N ALA A 110 -0.78 3.95 -0.65
CA ALA A 110 -0.13 2.72 -1.07
C ALA A 110 -0.16 2.54 -2.60
N GLY A 111 -1.27 2.94 -3.24
CA GLY A 111 -1.42 2.92 -4.69
C GLY A 111 -0.48 3.91 -5.37
N LEU A 112 -0.44 5.14 -4.84
CA LEU A 112 0.47 6.19 -5.30
C LEU A 112 1.93 5.78 -5.15
N PHE A 113 2.31 5.22 -4.00
CA PHE A 113 3.63 4.64 -3.76
C PHE A 113 3.97 3.59 -4.82
N GLY A 114 3.05 2.67 -5.07
CA GLY A 114 3.24 1.62 -6.06
C GLY A 114 3.47 2.19 -7.47
N VAL A 115 2.62 3.12 -7.90
CA VAL A 115 2.69 3.77 -9.21
C VAL A 115 3.98 4.57 -9.38
N ILE A 116 4.34 5.41 -8.40
CA ILE A 116 5.57 6.20 -8.45
C ILE A 116 6.80 5.28 -8.50
N GLY A 117 6.83 4.23 -7.68
CA GLY A 117 7.91 3.25 -7.69
C GLY A 117 8.11 2.59 -9.06
N ILE A 118 7.01 2.22 -9.72
CA ILE A 118 7.05 1.66 -11.08
C ILE A 118 7.58 2.68 -12.08
N ILE A 119 7.05 3.91 -12.08
CA ILE A 119 7.44 4.96 -13.01
C ILE A 119 8.94 5.26 -12.88
N LEU A 120 9.43 5.48 -11.65
CA LEU A 120 10.83 5.79 -11.42
C LEU A 120 11.75 4.61 -11.78
N PHE A 121 11.34 3.38 -11.49
CA PHE A 121 12.13 2.21 -11.86
C PHE A 121 12.26 2.05 -13.37
N ARG A 122 11.20 2.38 -14.14
CA ARG A 122 11.26 2.41 -15.62
C ARG A 122 12.21 3.47 -16.16
N ARG A 123 12.38 4.60 -15.47
CA ARG A 123 13.31 5.67 -15.89
C ARG A 123 14.78 5.24 -15.84
N GLY A 124 15.11 4.17 -15.10
CA GLY A 124 16.43 3.56 -15.13
C GLY A 124 17.54 4.40 -14.49
N THR A 125 17.21 5.49 -13.78
CA THR A 125 18.17 6.37 -13.10
C THR A 125 18.98 5.67 -12.02
N TRP A 126 18.50 4.51 -11.54
CA TRP A 126 19.23 3.64 -10.63
C TRP A 126 20.44 2.95 -11.29
N LYS A 127 20.48 2.82 -12.62
CA LYS A 127 21.58 2.16 -13.33
C LYS A 127 22.83 3.04 -13.46
N THR A 128 22.66 4.34 -13.35
CA THR A 128 23.72 5.34 -13.56
C THR A 128 24.38 5.78 -12.25
N ARG A 129 24.00 5.18 -11.12
CA ARG A 129 24.61 5.47 -9.82
C ARG A 129 25.77 4.52 -9.61
N GLU A 130 26.97 5.07 -9.62
CA GLU A 130 28.17 4.37 -9.14
C GLU A 130 28.16 4.40 -7.61
N VAL A 131 28.47 3.25 -7.01
CA VAL A 131 28.53 3.03 -5.56
C VAL A 131 29.91 3.38 -5.05
#